data_AF-A0A258I4C8-F1
#
_entry.id   AF-A0A258I4C8-F1
#
_cell.length_a   1.000
_cell.length_b   1.000
_cell.length_c   1.000
_cell.angle_alpha   90.00
_cell.angle_beta   90.00
_cell.angle_gamma   90.00
#
_symmetry.space_group_name_H-M   'P 1'
#
loop_
_entity.id
_entity.type
_entity.pdbx_description
1 polymer ?
#
loop_
_entity_poly.entity_id
_entity_poly.type
_entity_poly.pdbx_seq_one_letter_code
_entity_poly.pdbx_strand_id
1 'polypeptide(L)'
;MSLLETLVGPIASLIDKIIPDPQARERAKLELLRLEGSQEMEAIKARLAAIVAEAQSSDPWTSRARPSFLYVMYTLLLFALPMGVLAAFNPAAANDIAKGMNAYLNGLPEPLYALFGTGYLGYTAARQWGKIKGVDQ
;
A
#
# COMPACT_ATOMS: atom_id res chain seq x y z
N MET A 1 15.65 -3.49 -11.95
CA MET A 1 16.59 -4.30 -12.74
C MET A 1 17.29 -5.23 -11.78
N SER A 2 16.97 -6.51 -11.88
CA SER A 2 17.36 -7.50 -10.88
C SER A 2 18.86 -7.76 -10.99
N LEU A 3 19.50 -8.10 -9.86
CA LEU A 3 20.88 -8.63 -9.87
C LEU A 3 21.01 -9.86 -10.78
N LEU A 4 19.90 -10.52 -11.12
CA LEU A 4 19.85 -11.70 -11.98
C LEU A 4 19.99 -11.33 -13.47
N GLU A 5 19.30 -10.29 -13.95
CA GLU A 5 19.44 -9.78 -15.33
C GLU A 5 20.91 -9.43 -15.65
N THR A 6 21.65 -8.96 -14.64
CA THR A 6 23.08 -8.63 -14.74
C THR A 6 24.01 -9.85 -14.68
N LEU A 7 23.57 -10.97 -14.10
CA LEU A 7 24.33 -12.23 -14.00
C LEU A 7 24.07 -13.19 -15.17
N VAL A 8 22.94 -13.07 -15.86
CA VAL A 8 22.59 -13.91 -17.02
C VAL A 8 23.61 -13.76 -18.15
N GLY A 9 24.05 -12.53 -18.46
CA GLY A 9 25.08 -12.29 -19.49
C GLY A 9 26.41 -13.01 -19.20
N PRO A 10 27.02 -12.83 -18.01
CA PRO A 10 28.20 -13.57 -17.59
C PRO A 10 28.02 -15.10 -17.59
N ILE A 11 26.89 -15.62 -17.10
CA ILE A 11 26.62 -17.07 -17.05
C ILE A 11 26.42 -17.63 -18.47
N ALA A 12 25.73 -16.92 -19.36
CA ALA A 12 25.58 -17.29 -20.76
C ALA A 12 26.95 -17.33 -21.48
N SER A 13 27.85 -16.39 -21.17
CA SER A 13 29.23 -16.38 -21.69
C SER A 13 30.07 -17.54 -21.15
N LEU A 14 29.79 -18.00 -19.93
CA LEU A 14 30.43 -19.17 -19.34
C LEU A 14 29.93 -20.46 -19.99
N ILE A 15 28.63 -20.54 -20.28
CA ILE A 15 28.01 -21.64 -21.05
C ILE A 15 28.65 -21.73 -22.44
N ASP A 16 28.91 -20.60 -23.10
CA ASP A 16 29.59 -20.56 -24.40
C ASP A 16 31.04 -21.10 -24.37
N LYS A 17 31.74 -20.95 -23.24
CA LYS A 17 33.12 -21.41 -23.05
C LYS A 17 33.21 -22.85 -22.58
N ILE A 18 32.24 -23.33 -21.81
CA ILE A 18 32.27 -24.66 -21.18
C ILE A 18 31.63 -25.72 -22.08
N ILE A 19 30.59 -25.39 -22.84
CA ILE A 19 29.84 -26.37 -23.65
C ILE A 19 30.26 -26.28 -25.13
N PRO A 20 31.01 -27.27 -25.64
CA PRO A 20 31.52 -27.25 -27.02
C PRO A 20 30.43 -27.58 -28.05
N ASP A 21 29.46 -28.42 -27.69
CA ASP A 21 28.35 -28.82 -28.57
C ASP A 21 27.32 -27.67 -28.73
N PRO A 22 27.06 -27.19 -29.95
CA PRO A 22 26.10 -26.12 -30.20
C PRO A 22 24.68 -26.43 -29.70
N GLN A 23 24.23 -27.68 -29.81
CA GLN A 23 22.88 -28.04 -29.39
C GLN A 23 22.74 -28.09 -27.86
N ALA A 24 23.71 -28.67 -27.14
CA ALA A 24 23.72 -28.68 -25.69
C ALA A 24 23.81 -27.27 -25.10
N ARG A 25 24.53 -26.36 -25.77
CA ARG A 25 24.67 -24.95 -25.37
C ARG A 25 23.37 -24.17 -25.48
N GLU A 26 22.64 -24.28 -26.59
CA GLU A 26 21.35 -23.61 -26.75
C GLU A 26 20.31 -24.13 -25.75
N ARG A 27 20.31 -25.44 -25.48
CA ARG A 27 19.45 -26.03 -24.44
C ARG A 27 19.77 -25.47 -23.05
N ALA A 28 21.05 -25.35 -22.69
CA ALA A 28 21.46 -24.78 -21.41
C ALA A 28 21.07 -23.29 -21.26
N LYS A 29 21.14 -22.51 -22.35
CA LYS A 29 20.69 -21.11 -22.36
C LYS A 29 19.17 -20.99 -22.24
N LEU A 30 18.41 -21.86 -22.92
CA LEU A 30 16.96 -21.94 -22.77
C LEU A 30 16.54 -22.32 -21.34
N GLU A 31 17.27 -23.24 -20.73
CA GLU A 31 17.01 -23.67 -19.35
C GLU A 31 17.35 -22.56 -18.34
N LEU A 32 18.42 -21.80 -18.58
CA LEU A 32 18.75 -20.60 -17.79
C LEU A 32 17.62 -19.55 -17.84
N LEU A 33 17.11 -19.24 -19.04
CA LEU A 33 15.99 -18.30 -19.22
C LEU A 33 14.70 -18.82 -18.57
N ARG A 34 14.45 -20.13 -18.63
CA ARG A 34 13.29 -20.77 -17.98
C ARG A 34 13.38 -20.69 -16.46
N LEU A 35 14.58 -20.91 -15.91
CA LEU A 35 14.82 -20.80 -14.47
C LEU A 35 14.64 -19.37 -13.98
N GLU A 36 15.15 -18.37 -14.73
CA GLU A 36 14.92 -16.95 -14.46
C GLU A 36 13.42 -16.62 -14.43
N GLY A 37 12.68 -16.98 -15.48
CA GLY A 37 11.23 -16.74 -15.54
C GLY A 37 10.45 -17.44 -14.42
N SER A 38 10.89 -18.62 -13.97
CA SER A 38 10.29 -19.32 -12.83
C SER A 38 10.56 -18.61 -11.49
N GLN A 39 11.77 -18.09 -11.28
CA GLN A 39 12.10 -17.35 -10.06
C GLN A 39 11.42 -15.99 -10.00
N GLU A 40 11.35 -15.28 -11.14
CA GLU A 40 10.61 -14.02 -11.22
C GLU A 40 9.12 -14.24 -10.89
N MET A 41 8.54 -15.33 -11.42
CA MET A 41 7.17 -15.71 -11.09
C MET A 41 6.98 -16.00 -9.60
N GLU A 42 7.90 -16.75 -8.97
CA GLU A 42 7.85 -17.01 -7.53
C GLU A 42 8.03 -15.72 -6.70
N ALA A 43 8.90 -14.81 -7.11
CA ALA A 43 9.07 -13.52 -6.46
C ALA A 43 7.81 -12.64 -6.56
N ILE A 44 7.13 -12.66 -7.72
CA ILE A 44 5.85 -11.96 -7.92
C ILE A 44 4.77 -12.60 -7.04
N LYS A 45 4.67 -13.93 -7.01
CA LYS A 45 3.73 -14.65 -6.12
C LYS A 45 3.98 -14.33 -4.66
N ALA A 46 5.23 -14.29 -4.20
CA ALA A 46 5.57 -13.95 -2.82
C ALA A 46 5.11 -12.52 -2.45
N ARG A 47 5.31 -11.55 -3.35
CA ARG A 47 4.82 -10.16 -3.16
C ARG A 47 3.30 -10.08 -3.14
N LEU A 48 2.63 -10.89 -3.97
CA LEU A 48 1.16 -10.94 -4.04
C LEU A 48 0.55 -11.77 -2.91
N ALA A 49 1.29 -12.70 -2.30
CA ALA A 49 0.77 -13.62 -1.29
C ALA A 49 0.23 -12.86 -0.07
N ALA A 50 0.92 -11.81 0.38
CA ALA A 50 0.44 -10.96 1.47
C ALA A 50 -0.86 -10.24 1.10
N ILE A 51 -0.96 -9.70 -0.13
CA ILE A 51 -2.15 -8.99 -0.62
C ILE A 51 -3.34 -9.94 -0.77
N VAL A 52 -3.10 -11.15 -1.28
CA VAL A 52 -4.13 -12.19 -1.45
C VAL A 52 -4.58 -12.71 -0.09
N ALA A 53 -3.67 -12.92 0.85
CA ALA A 53 -4.00 -13.33 2.21
C ALA A 53 -4.83 -12.26 2.94
N GLU A 54 -4.47 -10.98 2.80
CA GLU A 54 -5.24 -9.85 3.34
C GLU A 54 -6.63 -9.78 2.71
N ALA A 55 -6.72 -9.92 1.39
CA ALA A 55 -7.98 -9.92 0.65
C ALA A 55 -8.90 -11.12 0.99
N GLN A 56 -8.33 -12.28 1.35
CA GLN A 56 -9.08 -13.47 1.80
C GLN A 56 -9.45 -13.42 3.29
N SER A 57 -9.05 -12.38 4.03
CA SER A 57 -9.41 -12.23 5.43
C SER A 57 -10.92 -12.21 5.61
N SER A 58 -11.42 -12.89 6.64
CA SER A 58 -12.84 -12.89 7.01
C SER A 58 -13.29 -11.57 7.63
N ASP A 59 -12.35 -10.75 8.09
CA ASP A 59 -12.63 -9.41 8.61
C ASP A 59 -12.91 -8.43 7.46
N PRO A 60 -14.08 -7.76 7.43
CA PRO A 60 -14.43 -6.79 6.39
C PRO A 60 -13.52 -5.56 6.34
N TRP A 61 -12.83 -5.22 7.42
CA TRP A 61 -11.91 -4.08 7.46
C TRP A 61 -10.53 -4.41 6.89
N THR A 62 -10.07 -5.65 7.09
CA THR A 62 -8.82 -6.18 6.53
C THR A 62 -8.97 -6.56 5.06
N SER A 63 -10.06 -7.23 4.68
CA SER A 63 -10.30 -7.64 3.28
C SER A 63 -10.55 -6.48 2.31
N ARG A 64 -10.93 -5.31 2.83
CA ARG A 64 -11.16 -4.11 2.01
C ARG A 64 -9.91 -3.26 1.99
N ALA A 65 -9.29 -3.14 0.82
CA ALA A 65 -8.15 -2.26 0.58
C ALA A 65 -8.43 -0.74 0.71
N ARG A 66 -9.55 -0.33 1.33
CA ARG A 66 -9.91 1.08 1.51
C ARG A 66 -9.27 1.60 2.81
N PRO A 67 -8.47 2.67 2.75
CA PRO A 67 -7.93 3.29 3.95
C PRO A 67 -9.07 3.63 4.92
N SER A 68 -8.99 3.13 6.16
CA SER A 68 -9.98 3.38 7.21
C SER A 68 -10.32 4.87 7.40
N PHE A 69 -9.33 5.73 7.13
CA PHE A 69 -9.47 7.18 7.08
C PHE A 69 -10.61 7.66 6.14
N LEU A 70 -10.79 7.05 4.97
CA LEU A 70 -11.87 7.42 4.05
C LEU A 70 -13.25 7.19 4.65
N TYR A 71 -13.42 6.13 5.46
CA TYR A 71 -14.69 5.90 6.15
C TYR A 71 -14.99 7.02 7.16
N VAL A 72 -13.98 7.49 7.88
CA VAL A 72 -14.13 8.64 8.81
C VAL A 72 -14.56 9.90 8.05
N MET A 73 -13.93 10.18 6.91
CA MET A 73 -14.29 11.33 6.07
C MET A 73 -15.72 11.21 5.54
N TYR A 74 -16.13 10.03 5.08
CA TYR A 74 -17.50 9.80 4.64
C TYR A 74 -18.51 9.95 5.76
N THR A 75 -18.21 9.48 6.97
CA THR A 75 -19.06 9.70 8.14
C THR A 75 -19.22 11.20 8.43
N LEU A 76 -18.13 11.98 8.42
CA LEU A 76 -18.19 13.43 8.63
C LEU A 76 -19.06 14.13 7.58
N LEU A 77 -18.91 13.77 6.30
CA LEU A 77 -19.68 14.37 5.21
C LEU A 77 -21.16 13.94 5.26
N LEU A 78 -21.43 12.66 5.46
CA LEU A 78 -22.80 12.13 5.50
C LEU A 78 -23.56 12.60 6.73
N PHE A 79 -22.87 13.00 7.80
CA PHE A 79 -23.50 13.61 8.97
C PHE A 79 -24.17 14.96 8.65
N ALA A 80 -23.83 15.59 7.51
CA ALA A 80 -24.55 16.79 7.04
C ALA A 80 -25.99 16.47 6.62
N LEU A 81 -26.31 15.25 6.18
CA LEU A 81 -27.67 14.86 5.78
C LEU A 81 -28.67 14.91 6.95
N PRO A 82 -28.45 14.20 8.08
CA PRO A 82 -29.37 14.28 9.22
C PRO A 82 -29.41 15.68 9.82
N MET A 83 -28.29 16.43 9.81
CA MET A 83 -28.29 17.82 10.26
C MET A 83 -29.10 18.74 9.33
N GLY A 84 -29.08 18.50 8.02
CA GLY A 84 -29.90 19.21 7.04
C GLY A 84 -31.40 18.92 7.22
N VAL A 85 -31.75 17.66 7.49
CA VAL A 85 -33.12 17.27 7.85
C VAL A 85 -33.54 17.96 9.14
N LEU A 86 -32.71 17.92 10.18
CA LEU A 86 -32.99 18.62 11.45
C LEU A 86 -33.19 20.12 11.23
N ALA A 87 -32.35 20.76 10.41
CA ALA A 87 -32.48 22.18 10.11
C ALA A 87 -33.80 22.53 9.41
N ALA A 88 -34.34 21.63 8.58
CA ALA A 88 -35.63 21.84 7.93
C ALA A 88 -36.81 21.83 8.91
N PHE A 89 -36.74 21.05 10.00
CA PHE A 89 -37.82 20.95 11.00
C PHE A 89 -37.63 21.83 12.23
N ASN A 90 -36.37 22.02 12.67
CA ASN A 90 -36.00 22.83 13.82
C ASN A 90 -34.66 23.55 13.56
N PRO A 91 -34.69 24.71 12.89
CA PRO A 91 -33.48 25.44 12.53
C PRO A 91 -32.74 25.99 13.76
N ALA A 92 -33.45 26.34 14.83
CA ALA A 92 -32.83 26.84 16.06
C ALA A 92 -31.96 25.76 16.72
N ALA A 93 -32.49 24.56 16.91
CA ALA A 93 -31.73 23.44 17.49
C ALA A 93 -30.53 23.05 16.61
N ALA A 94 -30.71 23.02 15.27
CA ALA A 94 -29.61 22.72 14.35
C ALA A 94 -28.47 23.74 14.47
N ASN A 95 -28.79 25.03 14.61
CA ASN A 95 -27.82 26.10 14.81
C ASN A 95 -27.09 25.99 16.15
N ASP A 96 -27.80 25.69 17.24
CA ASP A 96 -27.19 25.55 18.56
C ASP A 96 -26.24 24.34 18.61
N ILE A 97 -26.63 23.22 17.99
CA ILE A 97 -25.75 22.05 17.83
C ILE A 97 -24.51 22.41 17.02
N ALA A 98 -24.67 23.06 15.86
CA ALA A 98 -23.56 23.45 15.00
C ALA A 98 -22.58 24.40 15.73
N LYS A 99 -23.11 25.36 16.50
CA LYS A 99 -22.28 26.26 17.33
C LYS A 99 -21.54 25.49 18.42
N GLY A 100 -22.22 24.59 19.14
CA GLY A 100 -21.60 23.75 20.17
C GLY A 100 -20.47 22.88 19.61
N MET A 101 -20.71 22.23 18.47
CA MET A 101 -19.70 21.42 17.78
C MET A 101 -18.49 22.26 17.34
N ASN A 102 -18.71 23.41 16.71
CA ASN A 102 -17.62 24.30 16.31
C ASN A 102 -16.84 24.83 17.51
N ALA A 103 -17.52 25.21 18.60
CA ALA A 103 -16.86 25.67 19.81
C ALA A 103 -15.99 24.56 20.44
N TYR A 104 -16.50 23.32 20.50
CA TYR A 104 -15.75 22.18 20.99
C TYR A 104 -14.50 21.90 20.14
N LEU A 105 -14.66 21.84 18.81
CA LEU A 105 -13.55 21.55 17.89
C LEU A 105 -12.50 22.67 17.89
N ASN A 106 -12.92 23.94 17.88
CA ASN A 106 -12.01 25.08 17.98
C ASN A 106 -11.37 25.21 19.38
N GLY A 107 -11.96 24.58 20.40
CA GLY A 107 -11.39 24.48 21.73
C GLY A 107 -10.24 23.48 21.84
N LEU A 108 -10.05 22.60 20.83
CA LEU A 108 -8.94 21.67 20.80
C LEU A 108 -7.65 22.41 20.43
N PRO A 109 -6.57 22.28 21.22
CA PRO A 109 -5.30 22.94 20.94
C PRO A 109 -4.74 22.56 19.56
N GLU A 110 -4.27 23.55 18.80
CA GLU A 110 -3.57 23.35 17.52
C GLU A 110 -2.43 22.30 17.60
N PRO A 111 -1.63 22.24 18.68
CA PRO A 111 -0.59 21.21 18.82
C PRO A 111 -1.11 19.77 18.73
N LEU A 112 -2.37 19.48 19.09
CA LEU A 112 -2.96 18.15 18.92
C LEU A 112 -3.18 17.81 17.45
N TYR A 113 -3.65 18.79 16.65
CA TYR A 113 -3.80 18.61 15.20
C TYR A 113 -2.44 18.49 14.52
N ALA A 114 -1.46 19.28 14.94
CA ALA A 114 -0.09 19.18 14.45
C ALA A 114 0.53 17.82 14.80
N LEU A 115 0.34 17.32 16.04
CA LEU A 115 0.81 15.99 16.44
C LEU A 115 0.16 14.87 15.60
N PHE A 116 -1.15 14.96 15.37
CA PHE A 116 -1.86 14.00 14.53
C PHE A 116 -1.34 14.01 13.08
N GLY A 117 -1.21 15.19 12.48
CA GLY A 117 -0.70 15.35 11.12
C GLY A 117 0.75 14.91 10.96
N THR A 118 1.62 15.29 11.91
CA THR A 118 3.03 14.88 11.92
C THR A 118 3.18 13.37 12.16
N GLY A 119 2.35 12.75 13.00
CA GLY A 119 2.34 11.29 13.15
C GLY A 119 1.96 10.57 11.85
N TYR A 120 0.94 11.05 11.14
CA TYR A 120 0.49 10.46 9.88
C TYR A 120 1.54 10.59 8.77
N LEU A 121 2.13 11.79 8.61
CA LEU A 121 3.21 12.04 7.65
C LEU A 121 4.53 11.36 8.04
N GLY A 122 4.81 11.28 9.34
CA GLY A 122 5.98 10.59 9.88
C GLY A 122 5.93 9.08 9.58
N TYR A 123 4.77 8.43 9.74
CA TYR A 123 4.60 7.03 9.40
C TYR A 123 4.81 6.77 7.90
N THR A 124 4.24 7.61 7.02
CA THR A 124 4.44 7.44 5.58
C THR A 124 5.89 7.67 5.18
N ALA A 125 6.55 8.69 5.75
CA ALA A 125 7.97 8.95 5.53
C ALA A 125 8.86 7.79 6.03
N ALA A 126 8.61 7.28 7.24
CA ALA A 126 9.36 6.14 7.80
C ALA A 126 9.21 4.88 6.94
N ARG A 127 7.99 4.58 6.46
CA ARG A 127 7.71 3.44 5.59
C ARG A 127 8.36 3.58 4.20
N GLN A 128 8.38 4.77 3.64
CA GLN A 128 9.10 5.02 2.37
C GLN A 128 10.61 4.91 2.57
N TRP A 129 11.14 5.42 3.69
CA TRP A 129 12.54 5.28 4.04
C TRP A 129 12.96 3.81 4.22
N GLY A 130 12.14 3.00 4.90
CA GLY A 130 12.36 1.56 5.06
C GLY A 130 12.45 0.82 3.72
N LYS A 131 11.57 1.15 2.76
CA LYS A 131 11.62 0.62 1.39
C LYS A 131 12.88 1.03 0.62
N ILE A 132 13.26 2.32 0.70
CA ILE A 132 14.46 2.84 0.02
C ILE A 132 15.73 2.19 0.58
N LYS A 133 15.77 1.94 1.88
CA LYS A 133 16.90 1.30 2.58
C LYS A 133 16.89 -0.24 2.46
N GLY A 134 15.85 -0.84 1.87
CA GLY A 134 15.71 -2.29 1.71
C GLY A 134 15.49 -3.05 3.02
N VAL A 135 15.05 -2.37 4.08
CA VAL A 135 14.81 -2.97 5.42
C VAL A 135 13.36 -3.46 5.54
N ASP A 136 12.44 -2.83 4.80
CA ASP A 136 11.07 -3.30 4.60
C ASP A 136 10.98 -4.03 3.26
N GLN A 137 10.80 -5.36 3.27
CA GLN A 137 10.42 -6.15 2.10
C GLN A 137 8.89 -6.30 2.02
#